data_AF-A0A411Z1I7-F1
#
_entry.id   AF-A0A411Z1I7-F1
#
_cell.length_a   1.000
_cell.length_b   1.000
_cell.length_c   1.000
_cell.angle_alpha   90.00
_cell.angle_beta   90.00
_cell.angle_gamma   90.00
#
_symmetry.space_group_name_H-M   'P 1'
#
loop_
_entity.id
_entity.type
_entity.pdbx_description
1 polymer ?
#
loop_
_entity_poly.entity_id
_entity_poly.type
_entity_poly.pdbx_seq_one_letter_code
_entity_poly.pdbx_strand_id
1 'polypeptide(L)'
;MSFDYPLTSREQARLDLIVQKVEGDLAAEKLTVDRAEIAQCASIRLAVISETAGLSDSYLDEVKRLPSVRNQMQAREMSEALANLDSDTHRVIARLNPSQKLTLGRQLEAQKQTQEAPPATPKMDAELFAERLLLLRTLSPDVRITTARKWGMI
;
A
#
# COMPACT_ATOMS: atom_id res chain seq x y z
N MET A 1 -3.67 0.39 -20.22
CA MET A 1 -4.52 -0.54 -20.99
C MET A 1 -4.93 -1.66 -20.04
N SER A 2 -6.23 -1.82 -19.81
CA SER A 2 -6.80 -2.86 -18.93
C SER A 2 -6.55 -4.26 -19.50
N PHE A 3 -6.88 -5.32 -18.75
CA PHE A 3 -7.00 -6.65 -19.36
C PHE A 3 -7.94 -6.56 -20.56
N ASP A 4 -7.44 -6.89 -21.75
CA ASP A 4 -8.21 -6.79 -23.00
C ASP A 4 -9.24 -7.95 -23.13
N TYR A 5 -9.20 -8.92 -22.20
CA TYR A 5 -10.13 -10.04 -22.10
C TYR A 5 -10.76 -10.08 -20.69
N PRO A 6 -12.07 -10.38 -20.57
CA PRO A 6 -12.72 -10.54 -19.28
C PRO A 6 -12.17 -11.75 -18.52
N LEU A 7 -11.51 -11.50 -17.39
CA LEU A 7 -10.99 -12.55 -16.52
C LEU A 7 -12.11 -13.44 -15.97
N THR A 8 -11.88 -14.75 -16.00
CA THR A 8 -12.71 -15.74 -15.31
C THR A 8 -12.58 -15.60 -13.79
N SER A 9 -13.53 -16.15 -13.02
CA SER A 9 -13.49 -16.10 -11.55
C SER A 9 -12.21 -16.70 -10.96
N ARG A 10 -11.67 -17.75 -11.59
CA ARG A 10 -10.40 -18.38 -11.18
C ARG A 10 -9.19 -17.47 -11.44
N GLU A 11 -9.17 -16.77 -12.56
CA GLU A 11 -8.10 -15.83 -12.90
C GLU A 11 -8.17 -14.58 -12.03
N GLN A 12 -9.36 -14.11 -11.66
CA GLN A 12 -9.55 -13.02 -10.70
C GLN A 12 -9.01 -13.38 -9.32
N ALA A 13 -9.36 -14.56 -8.81
CA ALA A 13 -8.83 -15.03 -7.52
C ALA A 13 -7.29 -15.14 -7.54
N ARG A 14 -6.70 -15.54 -8.68
CA ARG A 14 -5.24 -15.58 -8.84
C ARG A 14 -4.65 -14.18 -8.92
N LEU A 15 -5.26 -13.26 -9.66
CA LEU A 15 -4.86 -11.85 -9.70
C LEU A 15 -4.80 -11.28 -8.28
N ASP A 16 -5.83 -11.51 -7.47
CA ASP A 16 -5.89 -11.00 -6.09
C ASP A 16 -4.74 -11.55 -5.23
N LEU A 17 -4.43 -12.85 -5.34
CA LEU A 17 -3.31 -13.46 -4.63
C LEU A 17 -1.96 -12.88 -5.06
N ILE A 18 -1.78 -12.66 -6.36
CA ILE A 18 -0.55 -12.07 -6.92
C ILE A 18 -0.41 -10.62 -6.46
N VAL A 19 -1.49 -9.84 -6.55
CA VAL A 19 -1.51 -8.45 -6.11
C VAL A 19 -1.20 -8.36 -4.62
N GLN A 20 -1.80 -9.21 -3.78
CA GLN A 20 -1.48 -9.26 -2.34
C GLN A 20 -0.01 -9.58 -2.09
N LYS A 21 0.59 -10.50 -2.86
CA LYS A 21 2.02 -10.81 -2.74
C LYS A 21 2.87 -9.59 -3.09
N VAL A 22 2.60 -8.95 -4.22
CA VAL A 22 3.32 -7.76 -4.68
C VAL A 22 3.17 -6.60 -3.69
N GLU A 23 1.96 -6.37 -3.16
CA GLU A 23 1.70 -5.39 -2.09
C GLU A 23 2.53 -5.71 -0.84
N GLY A 24 2.60 -6.99 -0.44
CA GLY A 24 3.42 -7.43 0.70
C GLY A 24 4.91 -7.17 0.51
N ASP A 25 5.43 -7.49 -0.68
CA ASP A 25 6.85 -7.29 -1.00
C ASP A 25 7.20 -5.79 -1.07
N LEU A 26 6.33 -4.96 -1.64
CA LEU A 26 6.50 -3.50 -1.66
C LEU A 26 6.35 -2.87 -0.28
N ALA A 27 5.43 -3.37 0.55
CA ALA A 27 5.25 -2.91 1.92
C ALA A 27 6.49 -3.15 2.79
N ALA A 28 7.22 -4.25 2.56
CA ALA A 28 8.51 -4.50 3.19
C ALA A 28 9.54 -3.40 2.86
N GLU A 29 9.45 -2.81 1.67
CA GLU A 29 10.27 -1.68 1.23
C GLU A 29 9.68 -0.29 1.56
N LYS A 30 8.53 -0.24 2.26
CA LYS A 30 7.74 0.97 2.56
C LYS A 30 7.27 1.73 1.31
N LEU A 31 7.02 1.01 0.23
CA LEU A 31 6.48 1.55 -1.02
C LEU A 31 5.00 1.20 -1.14
N THR A 32 4.22 2.09 -1.75
CA THR A 32 2.79 1.88 -1.98
C THR A 32 2.45 2.05 -3.46
N VAL A 33 1.61 1.15 -3.99
CA VAL A 33 1.19 1.16 -5.39
C VAL A 33 -0.28 0.85 -5.46
N ASP A 34 -0.98 1.50 -6.38
CA ASP A 34 -2.39 1.20 -6.62
C ASP A 34 -2.54 -0.17 -7.29
N ARG A 35 -3.56 -0.92 -6.86
CA ARG A 35 -3.87 -2.25 -7.40
C ARG A 35 -4.10 -2.23 -8.90
N ALA A 36 -4.72 -1.16 -9.40
CA ALA A 36 -4.99 -1.00 -10.82
C ALA A 36 -3.70 -0.82 -11.64
N GLU A 37 -2.63 -0.28 -11.05
CA GLU A 37 -1.33 -0.17 -11.71
C GLU A 37 -0.59 -1.51 -11.69
N ILE A 38 -0.63 -2.22 -10.55
CA ILE A 38 -0.06 -3.57 -10.41
C ILE A 38 -0.68 -4.53 -11.45
N ALA A 39 -2.00 -4.49 -11.61
CA ALA A 39 -2.72 -5.33 -12.57
C ALA A 39 -2.35 -5.04 -14.04
N GLN A 40 -1.74 -3.89 -14.33
CA GLN A 40 -1.31 -3.52 -15.68
C GLN A 40 0.09 -4.02 -16.05
N CYS A 41 0.90 -4.45 -15.07
CA CYS A 41 2.25 -4.97 -15.32
C CYS A 41 2.20 -6.25 -16.17
N ALA A 42 3.10 -6.35 -17.15
CA ALA A 42 3.11 -7.47 -18.09
C ALA A 42 3.47 -8.78 -17.41
N SER A 43 4.46 -8.78 -16.50
CA SER A 43 4.81 -9.97 -15.69
C SER A 43 3.62 -10.51 -14.89
N ILE A 44 2.80 -9.62 -14.33
CA ILE A 44 1.64 -9.97 -13.51
C ILE A 44 0.51 -10.52 -14.39
N ARG A 45 0.23 -9.87 -15.52
CA ARG A 45 -0.75 -10.38 -16.51
C ARG A 45 -0.36 -11.78 -17.01
N LEU A 46 0.91 -11.99 -17.32
CA LEU A 46 1.43 -13.29 -17.75
C LEU A 46 1.31 -14.35 -16.66
N ALA A 47 1.60 -13.99 -15.40
CA ALA A 47 1.48 -14.90 -14.26
C ALA A 47 0.03 -15.30 -13.97
N VAL A 48 -0.95 -14.41 -14.22
CA VAL A 48 -2.38 -14.73 -14.09
C VAL A 48 -2.79 -15.76 -15.14
N ILE A 49 -2.39 -15.55 -16.40
CA ILE A 49 -2.78 -16.37 -17.56
C ILE A 49 -2.04 -17.72 -17.57
N SER A 50 -0.75 -17.74 -17.22
CA SER A 50 0.02 -18.98 -17.20
C SER A 50 -0.32 -19.78 -15.94
N GLU A 51 -0.88 -20.98 -16.11
CA GLU A 51 -1.18 -21.82 -14.95
C GLU A 51 0.05 -22.36 -14.24
N THR A 52 1.20 -22.37 -14.92
CA THR A 52 2.42 -23.07 -14.50
C THR A 52 3.65 -22.19 -14.32
N ALA A 53 3.74 -21.02 -14.95
CA ALA A 53 5.00 -20.26 -14.98
C ALA A 53 5.20 -19.33 -13.78
N GLY A 54 4.20 -19.15 -12.91
CA GLY A 54 4.33 -18.33 -11.69
C GLY A 54 4.65 -16.86 -11.98
N LEU A 55 5.04 -16.10 -10.95
CA LEU A 55 5.66 -14.78 -11.16
C LEU A 55 7.12 -14.97 -11.59
N SER A 56 7.54 -14.21 -12.59
CA SER A 56 8.96 -14.14 -12.95
C SER A 56 9.76 -13.47 -11.83
N ASP A 57 11.01 -13.86 -11.63
CA ASP A 57 11.87 -13.25 -10.59
C ASP A 57 12.09 -11.74 -10.79
N SER A 58 11.89 -11.24 -12.01
CA SER A 58 12.06 -9.83 -12.38
C SER A 58 10.80 -8.97 -12.22
N TYR A 59 9.70 -9.51 -11.65
CA TYR A 59 8.45 -8.74 -11.51
C TYR A 59 8.61 -7.48 -10.67
N LEU A 60 9.42 -7.53 -9.61
CA LEU A 60 9.66 -6.38 -8.74
C LEU A 60 10.38 -5.25 -9.49
N ASP A 61 11.30 -5.56 -10.38
CA ASP A 61 11.98 -4.55 -11.18
C ASP A 61 11.02 -3.85 -12.16
N GLU A 62 10.04 -4.58 -12.70
CA GLU A 62 9.01 -4.00 -13.54
C GLU A 62 8.10 -3.07 -12.72
N VAL A 63 7.66 -3.53 -11.54
CA VAL A 63 6.82 -2.74 -10.63
C VAL A 63 7.56 -1.48 -10.14
N LYS A 64 8.86 -1.58 -9.83
CA LYS A 64 9.69 -0.44 -9.43
C LYS A 64 9.92 0.60 -10.53
N ARG A 65 9.76 0.21 -11.80
CA ARG A 65 9.80 1.15 -12.93
C ARG A 65 8.52 1.96 -13.09
N LEU A 66 7.44 1.61 -12.38
CA LEU A 66 6.21 2.40 -12.40
C LEU A 66 6.50 3.83 -11.91
N PRO A 67 5.93 4.87 -12.57
CA PRO A 67 6.17 6.25 -12.19
C PRO A 67 5.83 6.56 -10.73
N SER A 68 4.74 5.96 -10.22
CA SER A 68 4.28 6.08 -8.84
C SER A 68 5.34 5.58 -7.83
N VAL A 69 5.87 4.38 -8.04
CA VAL A 69 6.93 3.78 -7.21
C VAL A 69 8.22 4.58 -7.31
N ARG A 70 8.65 4.88 -8.54
CA ARG A 70 9.90 5.59 -8.78
C ARG A 70 9.94 6.94 -8.08
N ASN A 71 8.83 7.68 -8.12
CA ASN A 71 8.73 8.97 -7.45
C ASN A 71 8.81 8.84 -5.92
N GLN A 72 8.22 7.78 -5.34
CA GLN A 72 8.33 7.51 -3.91
C GLN A 72 9.76 7.12 -3.50
N MET A 73 10.42 6.28 -4.29
CA MET A 73 11.82 5.91 -4.07
C MET A 73 12.73 7.15 -4.11
N GLN A 74 12.58 7.98 -5.13
CA GLN A 74 13.36 9.23 -5.25
C GLN A 74 13.09 10.18 -4.10
N ALA A 75 11.84 10.36 -3.69
CA ALA A 75 11.51 11.24 -2.57
C ALA A 75 12.07 10.71 -1.24
N ARG A 76 12.07 9.38 -1.05
CA ARG A 76 12.69 8.74 0.11
C ARG A 76 14.20 8.94 0.13
N GLU A 77 14.89 8.65 -0.97
CA GLU A 77 16.34 8.88 -1.11
C GLU A 77 16.69 10.34 -0.80
N MET A 78 15.90 11.29 -1.33
CA MET A 78 16.09 12.71 -1.08
C MET A 78 15.85 13.08 0.39
N SER A 79 14.85 12.47 1.04
CA SER A 79 14.58 12.67 2.47
C SER A 79 15.68 12.10 3.37
N GLU A 80 16.25 10.94 3.01
CA GLU A 80 17.34 10.29 3.74
C GLU A 80 18.64 11.11 3.59
N ALA A 81 18.93 11.62 2.38
CA ALA A 81 20.06 12.52 2.14
C ALA A 81 19.94 13.84 2.93
N LEU A 82 18.73 14.36 3.11
CA LEU A 82 18.48 15.55 3.95
C LEU A 82 18.60 15.26 5.45
N ALA A 83 18.13 14.08 5.90
CA ALA A 83 18.26 13.67 7.28
C ALA A 83 19.72 13.43 7.69
N ASN A 84 20.54 12.95 6.76
CA ASN A 84 21.97 12.70 6.96
C ASN A 84 22.85 13.95 6.83
N LEU A 85 22.25 15.16 6.75
CA LEU A 85 22.97 16.44 6.59
C LEU A 85 23.93 16.45 5.40
N ASP A 86 23.56 15.74 4.33
CA ASP A 86 24.44 15.57 3.19
C ASP A 86 24.64 16.92 2.48
N SER A 87 25.89 17.39 2.48
CA SER A 87 26.23 18.80 2.19
C SER A 87 25.88 19.23 0.76
N ASP A 88 25.82 18.26 -0.16
CA ASP A 88 25.48 18.50 -1.56
C ASP A 88 23.96 18.69 -1.75
N THR A 89 23.12 17.95 -1.03
CA THR A 89 21.66 18.11 -1.07
C THR A 89 21.24 19.46 -0.50
N HIS A 90 21.89 19.89 0.58
CA HIS A 90 21.70 21.23 1.14
C HIS A 90 22.12 22.34 0.17
N ARG A 91 23.18 22.14 -0.62
CA ARG A 91 23.60 23.08 -1.67
C ARG A 91 22.59 23.16 -2.81
N VAL A 92 21.99 22.04 -3.21
CA VAL A 92 20.93 22.01 -4.22
C VAL A 92 19.70 22.76 -3.72
N ILE A 93 19.27 22.52 -2.48
CA ILE A 93 18.15 23.26 -1.89
C ILE A 93 18.47 24.74 -1.75
N ALA A 94 19.70 25.11 -1.38
CA ALA A 94 20.10 26.51 -1.26
C ALA A 94 19.90 27.30 -2.57
N ARG A 95 20.07 26.64 -3.72
CA ARG A 95 19.88 27.22 -5.07
C ARG A 95 18.42 27.32 -5.52
N LEU A 96 17.47 26.70 -4.81
CA LEU A 96 16.04 26.79 -5.13
C LEU A 96 15.44 28.14 -4.71
N ASN A 97 14.48 28.62 -5.50
CA ASN A 97 13.74 29.83 -5.18
C ASN A 97 12.85 29.63 -3.93
N PRO A 98 12.52 30.71 -3.19
CA PRO A 98 11.73 30.62 -1.95
C PRO A 98 10.39 29.89 -2.11
N SER A 99 9.73 30.09 -3.25
CA SER A 99 8.48 29.39 -3.60
C SER A 99 8.69 27.88 -3.75
N GLN A 100 9.76 27.47 -4.45
CA GLN A 100 10.09 26.05 -4.65
C GLN A 100 10.47 25.37 -3.34
N LYS A 101 11.16 26.07 -2.42
CA LYS A 101 11.46 25.57 -1.08
C LYS A 101 10.20 25.28 -0.27
N LEU A 102 9.23 26.20 -0.30
CA LEU A 102 7.94 26.01 0.37
C LEU A 102 7.14 24.85 -0.23
N THR A 103 7.12 24.71 -1.56
CA THR A 103 6.46 23.58 -2.23
C THR A 103 7.10 22.25 -1.86
N LEU A 104 8.43 22.17 -1.87
CA LEU A 104 9.17 20.97 -1.45
C LEU A 104 8.91 20.61 0.01
N GLY A 105 8.94 21.60 0.91
CA GLY A 105 8.64 21.40 2.33
C GLY A 105 7.25 20.81 2.56
N ARG A 106 6.23 21.37 1.89
CA ARG A 106 4.84 20.85 1.99
C ARG A 106 4.70 19.45 1.39
N GLN A 107 5.40 19.14 0.30
CA GLN A 107 5.39 17.80 -0.30
C GLN A 107 6.03 16.77 0.64
N LEU A 108 7.14 17.12 1.29
CA LEU A 108 7.80 16.24 2.26
C LEU A 108 6.94 16.01 3.52
N GLU A 109 6.26 17.04 4.02
CA GLU A 109 5.31 16.91 5.14
C GLU A 109 4.12 16.03 4.78
N ALA A 110 3.53 16.21 3.59
CA ALA A 110 2.42 15.39 3.12
C ALA A 110 2.83 13.91 2.97
N GLN A 111 4.04 13.65 2.50
CA GLN A 111 4.57 12.29 2.40
C GLN A 111 4.83 11.65 3.76
N LYS A 112 5.34 12.41 4.75
CA LYS A 112 5.46 11.93 6.13
C LYS A 112 4.10 11.56 6.73
N GLN A 113 3.08 12.39 6.52
CA GLN A 113 1.73 12.10 7.00
C GLN A 113 1.06 10.92 6.29
N THR A 114 1.45 10.64 5.04
CA THR A 114 0.96 9.46 4.30
C THR A 114 1.70 8.17 4.73
N GLN A 115 2.93 8.28 5.23
CA GLN A 115 3.71 7.17 5.80
C GLN A 115 3.39 6.89 7.27
N GLU A 116 2.80 7.84 7.99
CA GLU A 116 2.17 7.57 9.28
C GLU A 116 0.89 6.76 9.03
N ALA A 117 1.01 5.47 9.30
CA ALA A 117 -0.06 4.48 9.21
C ALA A 117 -1.39 5.02 9.79
N PRO A 118 -2.55 4.59 9.24
CA PRO A 118 -3.85 4.95 9.81
C PRO A 118 -3.84 4.67 11.32
N PRO A 119 -4.52 5.51 12.12
CA PRO A 119 -4.51 5.37 13.58
C PRO A 119 -4.88 3.93 13.90
N ALA A 120 -3.97 3.25 14.61
CA ALA A 120 -4.19 1.88 15.05
C ALA A 120 -5.55 1.83 15.74
N THR A 121 -6.52 1.15 15.13
CA THR A 121 -7.74 0.76 15.82
C THR A 121 -7.31 0.13 17.14
N PRO A 122 -7.85 0.54 18.29
CA PRO A 122 -7.43 0.00 19.57
C PRO A 122 -7.54 -1.53 19.47
N LYS A 123 -6.40 -2.22 19.56
CA LYS A 123 -6.37 -3.69 19.57
C LYS A 123 -7.19 -4.11 20.77
N MET A 124 -8.42 -4.53 20.53
CA MET A 124 -9.26 -5.11 21.56
C MET A 124 -8.62 -6.43 21.96
N ASP A 125 -8.50 -6.66 23.26
CA ASP A 125 -7.90 -7.88 23.79
C ASP A 125 -8.63 -9.12 23.23
N ALA A 126 -7.89 -10.17 22.87
CA ALA A 126 -8.41 -11.33 22.17
C ALA A 126 -9.47 -12.08 23.01
N GLU A 127 -9.29 -12.08 24.33
CA GLU A 127 -10.23 -12.65 25.29
C GLU A 127 -11.55 -11.87 25.33
N LEU A 128 -11.46 -10.54 25.39
CA LEU A 128 -12.63 -9.64 25.32
C LEU A 128 -13.36 -9.75 23.98
N PHE A 129 -12.66 -9.98 22.88
CA PHE A 129 -13.26 -10.21 21.57
C PHE A 129 -14.05 -11.52 21.51
N ALA A 130 -13.51 -12.59 22.08
CA ALA A 130 -14.19 -13.88 22.15
C ALA A 130 -15.47 -13.83 23.00
N GLU A 131 -15.42 -13.18 24.17
CA GLU A 131 -16.59 -13.00 25.03
C GLU A 131 -17.70 -12.18 24.37
N ARG A 132 -17.34 -11.07 23.72
CA ARG A 132 -18.31 -10.23 23.00
C ARG A 132 -18.91 -10.94 21.79
N LEU A 133 -18.16 -11.78 21.08
CA LEU A 133 -18.69 -12.61 20.01
C LEU A 133 -19.75 -13.61 20.53
N LEU A 134 -19.51 -14.22 21.68
CA LEU A 134 -20.47 -15.13 22.31
C LEU A 134 -21.74 -14.40 22.72
N LEU A 135 -21.63 -13.19 23.27
CA LEU A 135 -22.78 -12.34 23.61
C LEU A 135 -23.56 -11.87 22.36
N LEU A 136 -22.88 -11.57 21.25
CA LEU A 136 -23.58 -11.22 20.01
C LEU A 136 -24.41 -12.40 19.46
N ARG A 137 -24.01 -13.65 19.72
CA ARG A 137 -24.78 -14.83 19.29
C ARG A 137 -26.09 -15.02 20.06
N THR A 138 -26.22 -14.46 21.26
CA THR A 138 -27.46 -14.53 22.06
C THR A 138 -28.46 -13.42 21.72
N LEU A 139 -28.02 -12.36 21.03
CA LEU A 139 -28.89 -11.28 20.58
C LEU A 139 -29.66 -11.64 19.30
N SER A 140 -30.78 -10.96 19.07
CA SER A 140 -31.55 -11.05 17.82
C SER A 140 -30.74 -10.49 16.63
N PRO A 141 -30.86 -11.07 15.42
CA PRO A 141 -30.04 -10.70 14.26
C PRO A 141 -30.00 -9.20 13.96
N ASP A 142 -31.14 -8.52 14.12
CA ASP A 142 -31.30 -7.09 13.82
C ASP A 142 -30.51 -6.17 14.75
N VAL A 143 -30.19 -6.64 15.95
CA VAL A 143 -29.46 -5.86 16.97
C VAL A 143 -27.96 -6.18 16.97
N ARG A 144 -27.54 -7.31 16.38
CA ARG A 144 -26.15 -7.78 16.39
C ARG A 144 -25.19 -6.78 15.74
N ILE A 145 -25.52 -6.30 14.55
CA ILE A 145 -24.65 -5.41 13.78
C ILE A 145 -24.50 -4.07 14.52
N THR A 146 -25.60 -3.54 15.04
CA THR A 146 -25.61 -2.27 15.78
C THR A 146 -24.79 -2.36 17.06
N THR A 147 -24.88 -3.48 17.79
CA THR A 147 -24.11 -3.71 19.02
C THR A 147 -22.63 -3.98 18.72
N ALA A 148 -22.31 -4.73 17.66
CA ALA A 148 -20.93 -4.99 17.24
C ALA A 148 -20.18 -3.70 16.86
N ARG A 149 -20.85 -2.78 16.16
CA ARG A 149 -20.32 -1.44 15.85
C ARG A 149 -20.07 -0.61 17.11
N LYS A 150 -21.03 -0.61 18.06
CA LYS A 150 -20.87 0.10 19.35
C LYS A 150 -19.69 -0.43 20.16
N TRP A 151 -19.35 -1.70 20.01
CA TRP A 151 -18.21 -2.34 20.68
C TRP A 151 -16.90 -2.25 19.89
N GLY A 152 -16.89 -1.61 18.72
CA GLY A 152 -15.70 -1.44 17.89
C GLY A 152 -15.17 -2.74 17.29
N MET A 153 -16.04 -3.73 17.08
CA MET A 153 -15.66 -5.05 16.52
C MET A 153 -15.69 -5.08 14.99
N ILE A 154 -16.43 -4.16 14.36
CA ILE A 154 -16.59 -3.91 12.92
C ILE A 154 -16.88 -2.43 12.71
#